data_AF-A0A068V4A4-F1
#
_entry.id   AF-A0A068V4A4-F1
#
_cell.length_a   1.000
_cell.length_b   1.000
_cell.length_c   1.000
_cell.angle_alpha   90.00
_cell.angle_beta   90.00
_cell.angle_gamma   90.00
#
_symmetry.space_group_name_H-M   'P 1'
#
loop_
_entity.id
_entity.type
_entity.pdbx_description
1 polymer ?
#
loop_
_entity_poly.entity_id
_entity_poly.type
_entity_poly.pdbx_seq_one_letter_code
_entity_poly.pdbx_strand_id
1 'polypeptide(L)'
;MELHVNQFVWGVAILIPSLLLLLRHKKSSHNRLPPGPPGWPIFGNMFDLGSMPHRTLAGLKNKYGPVVWLRIGAMNTMAVQSSKAAAELFRNHDISFVERTVTENMKSHNFDKSSLSLAPYGSYWRVLKRMMTVEMIVNKRINETVAIRRKCVDDMVSWIKKEAHAGKESWRGIHLAHFVFLASFNMLGNLMLSKDLVEPEKEEGVEFFSAMVRLAEWVGHPNIVDLFPWLRWLDPQGLRKKTAGEMWKTTQIVSRFVKERLQERQRGGPRKNDFLEVLLRI
;
A
#
# COMPACT_ATOMS: atom_id res chain seq x y z
N MET A 1 33.82 39.63 -24.54
CA MET A 1 34.08 38.45 -25.39
C MET A 1 34.07 37.15 -24.59
N GLU A 2 34.62 37.11 -23.37
CA GLU A 2 34.70 35.89 -22.53
C GLU A 2 33.37 35.31 -22.04
N LEU A 3 32.35 36.15 -21.78
CA LEU A 3 31.03 35.69 -21.32
C LEU A 3 30.30 34.82 -22.36
N HIS A 4 30.43 35.14 -23.65
CA HIS A 4 29.81 34.37 -24.74
C HIS A 4 30.51 33.03 -24.97
N VAL A 5 31.85 32.99 -24.77
CA VAL A 5 32.62 31.74 -24.86
C VAL A 5 32.21 30.78 -23.74
N ASN A 6 32.00 31.29 -22.54
CA ASN A 6 31.57 30.47 -21.41
C ASN A 6 30.17 29.88 -21.62
N GLN A 7 29.20 30.69 -22.09
CA GLN A 7 27.85 30.21 -22.42
C GLN A 7 27.85 29.14 -23.52
N PHE A 8 28.70 29.29 -24.54
CA PHE A 8 28.85 28.29 -25.60
C PHE A 8 29.46 26.99 -25.07
N VAL A 9 30.50 27.07 -24.23
CA VAL A 9 31.13 25.89 -23.60
C VAL A 9 30.14 25.14 -22.72
N TRP A 10 29.35 25.84 -21.90
CA TRP A 10 28.29 25.23 -21.09
C TRP A 10 27.18 24.62 -21.95
N GLY A 11 26.78 25.28 -23.04
CA GLY A 11 25.80 24.75 -23.99
C GLY A 11 26.27 23.45 -24.66
N VAL A 12 27.52 23.42 -25.14
CA VAL A 12 28.14 22.23 -25.75
C VAL A 12 28.32 21.11 -24.70
N ALA A 13 28.71 21.45 -23.48
CA ALA A 13 28.86 20.50 -22.37
C ALA A 13 27.54 19.84 -21.95
N ILE A 14 26.37 20.46 -22.23
CA ILE A 14 25.04 19.87 -21.98
C ILE A 14 24.52 19.13 -23.23
N LEU A 15 24.78 19.66 -24.42
CA LEU A 15 24.30 19.09 -25.69
C LEU A 15 25.02 17.79 -26.07
N ILE A 16 26.32 17.67 -25.80
CA ILE A 16 27.07 16.45 -26.13
C ILE A 16 26.61 15.24 -25.29
N PRO A 17 26.47 15.33 -23.94
CA PRO A 17 25.96 14.21 -23.15
C PRO A 17 24.52 13.86 -23.49
N SER A 18 23.67 14.85 -23.76
CA SER A 18 22.27 14.58 -24.15
C SER A 18 22.18 13.90 -25.52
N LEU A 19 22.99 14.32 -26.51
CA LEU A 19 23.09 13.66 -27.81
C LEU A 19 23.67 12.24 -27.68
N LEU A 20 24.71 12.04 -26.86
CA LEU A 20 25.29 10.72 -26.60
C LEU A 20 24.29 9.80 -25.87
N LEU A 21 23.49 10.31 -24.94
CA LEU A 21 22.42 9.56 -24.28
C LEU A 21 21.33 9.15 -25.28
N LEU A 22 20.94 10.05 -26.20
CA LEU A 22 19.98 9.76 -27.27
C LEU A 22 20.50 8.72 -28.27
N LEU A 23 21.78 8.81 -28.65
CA LEU A 23 22.43 7.87 -29.56
C LEU A 23 22.63 6.49 -28.92
N ARG A 24 22.94 6.44 -27.62
CA ARG A 24 23.06 5.19 -26.85
C ARG A 24 21.71 4.50 -26.66
N HIS A 25 20.61 5.25 -26.67
CA HIS A 25 19.24 4.72 -26.60
C HIS A 25 18.81 3.97 -27.87
N LYS A 26 19.50 4.16 -29.01
CA LYS A 26 19.20 3.46 -30.27
C LYS A 26 19.80 2.05 -30.37
N LYS A 27 20.52 1.56 -29.35
CA LYS A 27 20.98 0.16 -29.29
C LYS A 27 20.42 -0.54 -28.05
N SER A 28 19.17 -0.97 -28.12
CA SER A 28 18.74 -2.17 -27.38
C SER A 28 18.59 -3.28 -28.39
N SER A 29 19.66 -4.08 -28.49
CA SER A 29 19.61 -5.40 -29.12
C SER A 29 18.46 -6.18 -28.51
N HIS A 30 17.52 -6.63 -29.33
CA HIS A 30 16.58 -7.67 -28.98
C HIS A 30 17.33 -8.85 -28.33
N ASN A 31 16.90 -9.25 -27.14
CA ASN A 31 16.38 -10.59 -26.90
C ASN A 31 15.85 -10.74 -25.47
N ARG A 32 14.58 -11.17 -25.37
CA ARG A 32 13.84 -11.69 -24.19
C ARG A 32 13.00 -10.74 -23.30
N LEU A 33 12.75 -9.49 -23.68
CA LEU A 33 11.73 -8.67 -22.97
C LEU A 33 10.39 -8.67 -23.71
N PRO A 34 9.25 -8.60 -22.99
CA PRO A 34 7.95 -8.38 -23.61
C PRO A 34 7.91 -7.08 -24.43
N PRO A 35 7.00 -6.96 -25.41
CA PRO A 35 6.82 -5.73 -26.18
C PRO A 35 6.34 -4.57 -25.28
N GLY A 36 6.63 -3.33 -25.68
CA GLY A 36 6.19 -2.14 -24.94
C GLY A 36 6.53 -0.83 -25.64
N PRO A 37 5.95 0.30 -25.18
CA PRO A 37 6.27 1.61 -25.72
C PRO A 37 7.74 1.99 -25.45
N PRO A 38 8.42 2.66 -26.40
CA PRO A 38 9.77 3.14 -26.17
C PRO A 38 9.78 4.14 -25.01
N GLY A 39 10.60 3.89 -23.99
CA GLY A 39 10.74 4.81 -22.86
C GLY A 39 11.72 5.94 -23.17
N TRP A 40 11.60 7.04 -22.43
CA TRP A 40 12.57 8.15 -22.44
C TRP A 40 13.89 7.75 -21.76
N PRO A 41 15.03 8.36 -22.13
CA PRO A 41 16.27 8.23 -21.36
C PRO A 41 16.03 8.61 -19.90
N ILE A 42 16.56 7.81 -18.97
CA ILE A 42 16.46 7.99 -17.49
C ILE A 42 15.04 7.78 -16.94
N PHE A 43 14.02 8.42 -17.50
CA PHE A 43 12.64 8.42 -16.99
C PHE A 43 11.81 7.19 -17.42
N GLY A 44 12.19 6.54 -18.53
CA GLY A 44 11.39 5.49 -19.13
C GLY A 44 10.01 5.99 -19.57
N ASN A 45 8.97 5.22 -19.28
CA ASN A 45 7.56 5.47 -19.61
C ASN A 45 6.80 6.23 -18.51
N MET A 46 7.49 6.84 -17.55
CA MET A 46 6.84 7.52 -16.42
C MET A 46 5.83 8.59 -16.87
N PHE A 47 6.19 9.39 -17.85
CA PHE A 47 5.34 10.46 -18.39
C PHE A 47 4.22 9.94 -19.31
N ASP A 48 4.33 8.70 -19.78
CA ASP A 48 3.36 8.11 -20.69
C ASP A 48 2.07 7.69 -19.93
N LEU A 49 2.14 7.48 -18.60
CA LEU A 49 1.06 6.87 -17.82
C LEU A 49 -0.09 7.83 -17.47
N GLY A 50 0.15 9.14 -17.46
CA GLY A 50 -0.85 10.15 -17.12
C GLY A 50 -1.40 10.07 -15.68
N SER A 51 -2.54 10.72 -15.44
CA SER A 51 -3.18 10.77 -14.10
C SER A 51 -3.89 9.49 -13.69
N MET A 52 -4.22 8.61 -14.66
CA MET A 52 -4.91 7.35 -14.43
C MET A 52 -4.10 6.17 -15.00
N PRO A 53 -2.95 5.81 -14.38
CA PRO A 53 -2.02 4.82 -14.93
C PRO A 53 -2.67 3.49 -15.29
N HIS A 54 -3.61 3.00 -14.48
CA HIS A 54 -4.32 1.75 -14.72
C HIS A 54 -5.14 1.76 -16.03
N ARG A 55 -5.75 2.90 -16.41
CA ARG A 55 -6.48 3.03 -17.69
C ARG A 55 -5.53 3.07 -18.87
N THR A 56 -4.45 3.83 -18.74
CA THR A 56 -3.41 3.91 -19.77
C THR A 56 -2.78 2.54 -20.02
N LEU A 57 -2.41 1.82 -18.96
CA LEU A 57 -1.90 0.45 -19.02
C LEU A 57 -2.87 -0.48 -19.76
N ALA A 58 -4.15 -0.45 -19.41
CA ALA A 58 -5.19 -1.24 -20.06
C ALA A 58 -5.28 -0.96 -21.58
N GLY A 59 -5.13 0.31 -21.98
CA GLY A 59 -5.10 0.71 -23.39
C GLY A 59 -3.88 0.18 -24.16
N LEU A 60 -2.71 0.07 -23.51
CA LEU A 60 -1.50 -0.45 -24.13
C LEU A 60 -1.64 -1.89 -24.63
N LYS A 61 -2.53 -2.68 -24.02
CA LYS A 61 -2.83 -4.05 -24.45
C LYS A 61 -3.20 -4.15 -25.92
N ASN A 62 -3.96 -3.18 -26.44
CA ASN A 62 -4.44 -3.22 -27.81
C ASN A 62 -3.30 -3.13 -28.83
N LYS A 63 -2.19 -2.46 -28.46
CA LYS A 63 -1.04 -2.25 -29.34
C LYS A 63 0.10 -3.24 -29.09
N TYR A 64 0.37 -3.55 -27.82
CA TYR A 64 1.54 -4.35 -27.42
C TYR A 64 1.16 -5.77 -26.98
N GLY A 65 -0.13 -6.08 -26.85
CA GLY A 65 -0.61 -7.41 -26.49
C GLY A 65 -0.76 -7.63 -24.97
N PRO A 66 -0.96 -8.88 -24.54
CA PRO A 66 -1.41 -9.21 -23.18
C PRO A 66 -0.33 -9.09 -22.09
N VAL A 67 0.94 -8.97 -22.46
CA VAL A 67 2.07 -8.78 -21.54
C VAL A 67 2.90 -7.62 -22.08
N VAL A 68 2.95 -6.52 -21.31
CA VAL A 68 3.57 -5.27 -21.74
C VAL A 68 4.74 -4.94 -20.83
N TRP A 69 5.88 -4.61 -21.43
CA TRP A 69 7.07 -4.16 -20.72
C TRP A 69 7.14 -2.64 -20.63
N LEU A 70 7.48 -2.13 -19.46
CA LEU A 70 7.62 -0.71 -19.18
C LEU A 70 8.81 -0.48 -18.27
N ARG A 71 9.39 0.71 -18.37
CA ARG A 71 10.37 1.20 -17.40
C ARG A 71 9.82 2.46 -16.73
N ILE A 72 9.71 2.52 -15.40
CA ILE A 72 9.26 3.72 -14.68
C ILE A 72 10.44 4.23 -13.86
N GLY A 73 11.17 5.23 -14.38
CA GLY A 73 12.47 5.62 -13.82
C GLY A 73 13.47 4.45 -13.87
N ALA A 74 13.96 4.04 -12.70
CA ALA A 74 14.82 2.87 -12.53
C ALA A 74 14.03 1.54 -12.35
N MET A 75 12.71 1.57 -12.24
CA MET A 75 11.89 0.37 -12.05
C MET A 75 11.56 -0.31 -13.36
N ASN A 76 11.81 -1.61 -13.43
CA ASN A 76 11.34 -2.46 -14.52
C ASN A 76 9.96 -3.03 -14.16
N THR A 77 8.98 -2.81 -15.04
CA THR A 77 7.58 -3.14 -14.79
C THR A 77 7.03 -4.00 -15.91
N MET A 78 6.48 -5.16 -15.57
CA MET A 78 5.76 -6.02 -16.49
C MET A 78 4.26 -5.97 -16.17
N ALA A 79 3.47 -5.42 -17.08
CA ALA A 79 2.02 -5.37 -16.96
C ALA A 79 1.39 -6.61 -17.60
N VAL A 80 0.74 -7.45 -16.78
CA VAL A 80 0.03 -8.65 -17.22
C VAL A 80 -1.47 -8.34 -17.36
N GLN A 81 -2.01 -8.47 -18.57
CA GLN A 81 -3.30 -7.90 -18.97
C GLN A 81 -4.27 -8.93 -19.59
N SER A 82 -4.04 -10.22 -19.34
CA SER A 82 -4.97 -11.30 -19.74
C SER A 82 -5.03 -12.40 -18.68
N SER A 83 -6.18 -13.07 -18.60
CA SER A 83 -6.38 -14.22 -17.71
C SER A 83 -5.40 -15.36 -18.01
N LYS A 84 -5.13 -15.65 -19.29
CA LYS A 84 -4.16 -16.67 -19.71
C LYS A 84 -2.75 -16.35 -19.20
N ALA A 85 -2.27 -15.12 -19.42
CA ALA A 85 -0.94 -14.72 -18.96
C ALA A 85 -0.84 -14.62 -17.43
N ALA A 86 -1.90 -14.19 -16.75
CA ALA A 86 -1.96 -14.20 -15.30
C ALA A 86 -1.93 -15.64 -14.74
N ALA A 87 -2.67 -16.56 -15.35
CA ALA A 87 -2.65 -17.97 -14.96
C ALA A 87 -1.26 -18.58 -15.16
N GLU A 88 -0.57 -18.25 -16.25
CA GLU A 88 0.82 -18.67 -16.48
C GLU A 88 1.75 -18.15 -15.37
N LEU A 89 1.69 -16.85 -15.08
CA LEU A 89 2.54 -16.22 -14.07
C LEU A 89 2.30 -16.80 -12.67
N PHE A 90 1.03 -16.93 -12.26
CA PHE A 90 0.67 -17.37 -10.91
C PHE A 90 0.64 -18.90 -10.71
N ARG A 91 0.84 -19.71 -11.76
CA ARG A 91 0.89 -21.18 -11.63
C ARG A 91 2.27 -21.74 -11.95
N ASN A 92 2.93 -21.23 -12.98
CA ASN A 92 4.17 -21.82 -13.50
C ASN A 92 5.41 -21.00 -13.12
N HIS A 93 5.22 -19.75 -12.70
CA HIS A 93 6.31 -18.82 -12.35
C HIS A 93 6.10 -18.13 -11.00
N ASP A 94 5.18 -18.62 -10.18
CA ASP A 94 4.76 -17.99 -8.92
C ASP A 94 5.93 -17.77 -7.97
N ILE A 95 6.82 -18.75 -7.81
CA ILE A 95 8.02 -18.65 -6.95
C ILE A 95 8.97 -17.56 -7.47
N SER A 96 9.12 -17.40 -8.78
CA SER A 96 9.99 -16.37 -9.36
C SER A 96 9.45 -14.95 -9.17
N PHE A 97 8.14 -14.80 -8.98
CA PHE A 97 7.44 -13.52 -8.81
C PHE A 97 6.78 -13.38 -7.42
N VAL A 98 7.19 -14.19 -6.44
CA VAL A 98 6.59 -14.20 -5.10
C VAL A 98 6.96 -12.96 -4.28
N GLU A 99 8.10 -12.36 -4.60
CA GLU A 99 8.63 -11.19 -3.92
C GLU A 99 7.89 -9.91 -4.32
N ARG A 100 7.84 -8.97 -3.38
CA ARG A 100 7.10 -7.72 -3.52
C ARG A 100 8.04 -6.57 -3.79
N THR A 101 7.63 -5.66 -4.66
CA THR A 101 8.33 -4.38 -4.82
C THR A 101 8.08 -3.52 -3.58
N VAL A 102 9.10 -3.33 -2.76
CA VAL A 102 9.03 -2.54 -1.52
C VAL A 102 9.54 -1.13 -1.77
N THR A 103 8.64 -0.14 -1.66
CA THR A 103 8.99 1.28 -1.74
C THR A 103 9.71 1.75 -0.48
N GLU A 104 10.45 2.86 -0.57
CA GLU A 104 11.24 3.39 0.54
C GLU A 104 10.36 3.73 1.75
N ASN A 105 9.15 4.22 1.52
CA ASN A 105 8.20 4.55 2.59
C ASN A 105 7.77 3.28 3.35
N MET A 106 7.62 2.16 2.65
CA MET A 106 7.20 0.88 3.23
C MET A 106 8.28 0.22 4.12
N LYS A 107 9.55 0.65 4.04
CA LYS A 107 10.66 0.13 4.88
C LYS A 107 10.72 0.72 6.28
N SER A 108 9.87 1.71 6.54
CA SER A 108 9.87 2.42 7.82
C SER A 108 9.67 1.45 8.99
N HIS A 109 10.49 1.59 10.04
CA HIS A 109 10.52 0.68 11.20
C HIS A 109 10.60 -0.82 10.85
N ASN A 110 11.27 -1.17 9.76
CA ASN A 110 11.37 -2.56 9.26
C ASN A 110 10.01 -3.21 8.96
N PHE A 111 8.98 -2.43 8.64
CA PHE A 111 7.64 -2.94 8.34
C PHE A 111 7.64 -3.89 7.13
N ASP A 112 8.52 -3.65 6.16
CA ASP A 112 8.77 -4.51 5.01
C ASP A 112 9.27 -5.90 5.38
N LYS A 113 9.84 -6.09 6.58
CA LYS A 113 10.37 -7.39 7.05
C LYS A 113 9.44 -8.09 8.03
N SER A 114 8.57 -7.34 8.72
CA SER A 114 7.72 -7.86 9.80
C SER A 114 6.24 -7.99 9.43
N SER A 115 5.78 -7.30 8.39
CA SER A 115 4.36 -7.33 8.00
C SER A 115 4.03 -8.54 7.13
N LEU A 116 2.83 -9.11 7.29
CA LEU A 116 2.35 -10.16 6.40
C LEU A 116 2.19 -9.68 4.94
N SER A 117 1.91 -8.40 4.75
CA SER A 117 1.67 -7.81 3.44
C SER A 117 2.94 -7.61 2.63
N LEU A 118 4.11 -7.47 3.25
CA LEU A 118 5.36 -7.12 2.57
C LEU A 118 6.55 -8.05 2.86
N ALA A 119 6.56 -8.76 4.00
CA ALA A 119 7.68 -9.62 4.39
C ALA A 119 8.10 -10.57 3.25
N PRO A 120 9.42 -10.71 2.99
CA PRO A 120 9.92 -11.61 1.97
C PRO A 120 9.41 -13.03 2.16
N TYR A 121 9.26 -13.76 1.05
CA TYR A 121 8.79 -15.13 1.12
C TYR A 121 9.82 -16.00 1.86
N GLY A 122 9.35 -16.73 2.87
CA GLY A 122 10.23 -17.50 3.74
C GLY A 122 9.47 -18.23 4.84
N SER A 123 10.20 -18.84 5.78
CA SER A 123 9.61 -19.51 6.95
C SER A 123 8.76 -18.54 7.77
N TYR A 124 9.30 -17.35 8.07
CA TYR A 124 8.61 -16.30 8.81
C TYR A 124 7.27 -15.90 8.18
N TRP A 125 7.28 -15.52 6.90
CA TRP A 125 6.06 -15.12 6.19
C TRP A 125 5.04 -16.26 6.11
N ARG A 126 5.48 -17.51 5.88
CA ARG A 126 4.58 -18.68 5.85
C ARG A 126 3.90 -18.93 7.19
N VAL A 127 4.61 -18.76 8.30
CA VAL A 127 4.04 -18.89 9.65
C VAL A 127 2.97 -17.81 9.89
N LEU A 128 3.29 -16.54 9.61
CA LEU A 128 2.32 -15.45 9.72
C LEU A 128 1.08 -15.69 8.85
N LYS A 129 1.29 -16.12 7.59
CA LYS A 129 0.20 -16.38 6.65
C LYS A 129 -0.70 -17.51 7.13
N ARG A 130 -0.11 -18.60 7.62
CA ARG A 130 -0.84 -19.74 8.18
C ARG A 130 -1.66 -19.30 9.39
N MET A 131 -1.07 -18.55 10.31
CA MET A 131 -1.75 -18.07 11.51
C MET A 131 -2.97 -17.20 11.17
N MET A 132 -2.80 -16.17 10.32
CA MET A 132 -3.93 -15.36 9.86
C MET A 132 -5.01 -16.23 9.19
N THR A 133 -4.59 -17.17 8.35
CA THR A 133 -5.54 -18.02 7.60
C THR A 133 -6.37 -18.87 8.55
N VAL A 134 -5.72 -19.63 9.43
CA VAL A 134 -6.36 -20.57 10.36
C VAL A 134 -7.24 -19.84 11.38
N GLU A 135 -6.83 -18.65 11.82
CA GLU A 135 -7.48 -17.98 12.95
C GLU A 135 -8.49 -16.93 12.53
N MET A 136 -8.45 -16.45 11.28
CA MET A 136 -9.38 -15.42 10.80
C MET A 136 -10.14 -15.78 9.53
N ILE A 137 -9.52 -16.50 8.58
CA ILE A 137 -10.03 -16.58 7.20
C ILE A 137 -10.75 -17.90 6.91
N VAL A 138 -10.44 -18.99 7.62
CA VAL A 138 -11.15 -20.26 7.39
C VAL A 138 -12.65 -20.14 7.66
N ASN A 139 -13.46 -20.88 6.90
CA ASN A 139 -14.94 -20.81 6.96
C ASN A 139 -15.50 -20.93 8.38
N LYS A 140 -14.91 -21.79 9.22
CA LYS A 140 -15.29 -21.92 10.63
C LYS A 140 -15.18 -20.58 11.38
N ARG A 141 -14.05 -19.89 11.27
CA ARG A 141 -13.80 -18.60 11.92
C ARG A 141 -14.68 -17.49 11.35
N ILE A 142 -14.91 -17.49 10.03
CA ILE A 142 -15.86 -16.57 9.39
C ILE A 142 -17.28 -16.80 9.94
N ASN A 143 -17.70 -18.04 10.15
CA ASN A 143 -19.04 -18.34 10.68
C ASN A 143 -19.18 -17.99 12.17
N GLU A 144 -18.17 -18.26 12.99
CA GLU A 144 -18.14 -17.90 14.42
C GLU A 144 -18.24 -16.38 14.65
N THR A 145 -17.81 -15.57 13.68
CA THR A 145 -17.76 -14.11 13.78
C THR A 145 -18.96 -13.39 13.14
N VAL A 146 -20.02 -14.14 12.75
CA VAL A 146 -21.24 -13.57 12.14
C VAL A 146 -21.88 -12.51 13.03
N ALA A 147 -21.96 -12.75 14.35
CA ALA A 147 -22.57 -11.81 15.28
C ALA A 147 -21.86 -10.46 15.31
N ILE A 148 -20.52 -10.47 15.31
CA ILE A 148 -19.69 -9.26 15.27
C ILE A 148 -19.95 -8.49 13.97
N ARG A 149 -19.93 -9.19 12.83
CA ARG A 149 -20.16 -8.53 11.53
C ARG A 149 -21.56 -7.93 11.43
N ARG A 150 -22.58 -8.64 11.94
CA ARG A 150 -23.96 -8.15 11.97
C ARG A 150 -24.07 -6.90 12.83
N LYS A 151 -23.52 -6.91 14.04
CA LYS A 151 -23.44 -5.73 14.92
C LYS A 151 -22.85 -4.52 14.17
N CYS A 152 -21.70 -4.68 13.52
CA CYS A 152 -21.06 -3.55 12.81
C CYS A 152 -21.92 -3.01 11.65
N VAL A 153 -22.69 -3.86 10.97
CA VAL A 153 -23.64 -3.42 9.94
C VAL A 153 -24.84 -2.71 10.55
N ASP A 154 -25.37 -3.21 11.67
CA ASP A 154 -26.48 -2.58 12.38
C ASP A 154 -26.06 -1.20 12.93
N ASP A 155 -24.86 -1.08 13.47
CA ASP A 155 -24.25 0.19 13.90
C ASP A 155 -24.13 1.16 12.72
N MET A 156 -23.66 0.69 11.56
CA MET A 156 -23.58 1.48 10.32
C MET A 156 -24.94 2.04 9.90
N VAL A 157 -25.98 1.20 9.88
CA VAL A 157 -27.34 1.60 9.54
C VAL A 157 -27.87 2.61 10.55
N SER A 158 -27.58 2.42 11.84
CA SER A 158 -27.95 3.34 12.91
C SER A 158 -27.32 4.72 12.71
N TRP A 159 -26.02 4.81 12.41
CA TRP A 159 -25.33 6.07 12.13
C TRP A 159 -25.90 6.78 10.89
N ILE A 160 -26.16 6.05 9.81
CA ILE A 160 -26.77 6.60 8.59
C ILE A 160 -28.15 7.17 8.89
N LYS A 161 -28.98 6.46 9.66
CA LYS A 161 -30.30 6.96 10.08
C LYS A 161 -30.19 8.24 10.90
N LYS A 162 -29.26 8.29 11.87
CA LYS A 162 -29.02 9.48 12.69
C LYS A 162 -28.63 10.69 11.83
N GLU A 163 -27.70 10.51 10.89
CA GLU A 163 -27.28 11.57 9.96
C GLU A 163 -28.44 12.05 9.07
N ALA A 164 -29.23 11.12 8.54
CA ALA A 164 -30.40 11.43 7.73
C ALA A 164 -31.45 12.26 8.50
N HIS A 165 -31.64 11.98 9.79
CA HIS A 165 -32.60 12.69 10.65
C HIS A 165 -32.08 14.03 11.20
N ALA A 166 -30.76 14.26 11.21
CA ALA A 166 -30.15 15.51 11.67
C ALA A 166 -30.27 16.63 10.61
N GLY A 167 -30.37 16.29 9.32
CA GLY A 167 -30.54 17.23 8.20
C GLY A 167 -31.95 17.80 8.06
N LYS A 168 -32.55 18.32 9.15
CA LYS A 168 -33.98 18.67 9.23
C LYS A 168 -34.49 19.76 8.28
N GLU A 169 -33.63 20.47 7.55
CA GLU A 169 -34.06 21.64 6.74
C GLU A 169 -33.69 21.59 5.26
N SER A 170 -32.89 20.61 4.79
CA SER A 170 -32.68 20.37 3.36
C SER A 170 -32.20 18.95 3.08
N TRP A 171 -32.64 18.37 1.97
CA TRP A 171 -32.15 17.07 1.50
C TRP A 171 -30.64 17.14 1.26
N ARG A 172 -29.86 16.55 2.16
CA ARG A 172 -28.40 16.45 2.04
C ARG A 172 -28.03 15.02 1.66
N GLY A 173 -27.22 14.88 0.61
CA GLY A 173 -26.65 13.59 0.22
C GLY A 173 -25.78 13.01 1.35
N ILE A 174 -25.89 11.71 1.59
CA ILE A 174 -25.14 10.99 2.62
C ILE A 174 -23.84 10.46 2.01
N HIS A 175 -22.70 10.77 2.63
CA HIS A 175 -21.41 10.23 2.21
C HIS A 175 -21.19 8.80 2.73
N LEU A 176 -21.76 7.82 2.01
CA LEU A 176 -21.77 6.41 2.41
C LEU A 176 -20.38 5.83 2.71
N ALA A 177 -19.37 6.23 1.93
CA ALA A 177 -18.01 5.70 2.08
C ALA A 177 -17.43 5.96 3.49
N HIS A 178 -17.81 7.06 4.14
CA HIS A 178 -17.40 7.33 5.51
C HIS A 178 -17.93 6.28 6.49
N PHE A 179 -19.23 5.97 6.43
CA PHE A 179 -19.88 4.99 7.31
C PHE A 179 -19.42 3.56 7.03
N VAL A 180 -19.22 3.20 5.76
CA VAL A 180 -18.69 1.89 5.37
C VAL A 180 -17.27 1.70 5.91
N PHE A 181 -16.43 2.72 5.80
CA PHE A 181 -15.06 2.66 6.29
C PHE A 181 -15.02 2.56 7.83
N LEU A 182 -15.85 3.33 8.52
CA LEU A 182 -16.03 3.27 9.97
C LEU A 182 -16.47 1.87 10.43
N ALA A 183 -17.51 1.33 9.82
CA ALA A 183 -18.03 0.00 10.13
C ALA A 183 -16.99 -1.11 9.85
N SER A 184 -16.23 -0.99 8.76
CA SER A 184 -15.16 -1.93 8.42
C SER A 184 -14.02 -1.87 9.41
N PHE A 185 -13.64 -0.67 9.87
CA PHE A 185 -12.59 -0.48 10.86
C PHE A 185 -12.99 -1.05 12.22
N ASN A 186 -14.24 -0.81 12.66
CA ASN A 186 -14.78 -1.42 13.89
C ASN A 186 -14.91 -2.94 13.77
N MET A 187 -15.30 -3.46 12.60
CA MET A 187 -15.34 -4.91 12.37
C MET A 187 -13.95 -5.52 12.55
N LEU A 188 -12.92 -4.96 11.93
CA LEU A 188 -11.54 -5.42 12.13
C LEU A 188 -11.08 -5.23 13.58
N GLY A 189 -11.42 -4.11 14.21
CA GLY A 189 -11.13 -3.86 15.62
C GLY A 189 -11.70 -4.92 16.55
N ASN A 190 -12.95 -5.33 16.33
CA ASN A 190 -13.57 -6.38 17.12
C ASN A 190 -12.92 -7.74 16.86
N LEU A 191 -12.62 -8.08 15.60
CA LEU A 191 -11.98 -9.36 15.25
C LEU A 191 -10.55 -9.46 15.78
N MET A 192 -9.82 -8.34 15.81
CA MET A 192 -8.41 -8.31 16.19
C MET A 192 -8.21 -8.08 17.69
N LEU A 193 -9.04 -7.22 18.30
CA LEU A 193 -8.83 -6.66 19.63
C LEU A 193 -10.05 -6.75 20.56
N SER A 194 -11.19 -7.28 20.08
CA SER A 194 -12.47 -7.27 20.81
C SER A 194 -12.92 -5.87 21.24
N LYS A 195 -12.65 -4.85 20.41
CA LYS A 195 -12.98 -3.45 20.68
C LYS A 195 -13.60 -2.77 19.47
N ASP A 196 -14.62 -1.95 19.71
CA ASP A 196 -15.01 -0.89 18.77
C ASP A 196 -13.92 0.19 18.80
N LEU A 197 -13.14 0.28 17.71
CA LEU A 197 -11.98 1.15 17.64
C LEU A 197 -12.32 2.57 17.23
N VAL A 198 -13.53 2.86 16.79
CA VAL A 198 -13.98 4.21 16.53
C VAL A 198 -15.43 4.27 16.98
N GLU A 199 -15.62 4.88 18.13
CA GLU A 199 -16.90 5.49 18.49
C GLU A 199 -16.73 6.99 18.29
N PRO A 200 -17.74 7.72 17.80
CA PRO A 200 -17.67 9.18 17.66
C PRO A 200 -17.25 9.92 18.94
N GLU A 201 -17.35 9.27 20.11
CA GLU A 201 -17.12 9.84 21.43
C GLU A 201 -15.81 9.35 22.11
N LYS A 202 -15.05 8.41 21.51
CA LYS A 202 -13.82 7.86 22.09
C LYS A 202 -12.55 8.37 21.39
N GLU A 203 -11.80 9.22 22.06
CA GLU A 203 -10.62 9.93 21.52
C GLU A 203 -9.51 9.00 21.03
N GLU A 204 -9.18 7.94 21.78
CA GLU A 204 -8.11 6.98 21.43
C GLU A 204 -8.39 6.23 20.12
N GLY A 205 -9.66 5.95 19.87
CA GLY A 205 -10.09 5.26 18.68
C GLY A 205 -9.96 6.10 17.40
N VAL A 206 -10.38 7.35 17.51
CA VAL A 206 -10.21 8.37 16.47
C VAL A 206 -8.72 8.62 16.19
N GLU A 207 -7.87 8.61 17.22
CA GLU A 207 -6.42 8.74 17.07
C GLU A 207 -5.83 7.60 16.23
N PHE A 208 -6.17 6.34 16.56
CA PHE A 208 -5.68 5.16 15.84
C PHE A 208 -6.12 5.14 14.38
N PHE A 209 -7.41 5.40 14.16
CA PHE A 209 -7.98 5.52 12.83
C PHE A 209 -7.26 6.57 11.99
N SER A 210 -7.07 7.76 12.56
CA SER A 210 -6.41 8.88 11.87
C SER A 210 -4.94 8.56 11.55
N ALA A 211 -4.23 7.87 12.45
CA ALA A 211 -2.86 7.42 12.19
C ALA A 211 -2.80 6.41 11.04
N MET A 212 -3.73 5.45 10.98
CA MET A 212 -3.82 4.46 9.91
C MET A 212 -4.16 5.08 8.55
N VAL A 213 -5.10 6.04 8.50
CA VAL A 213 -5.45 6.76 7.26
C VAL A 213 -4.26 7.55 6.74
N ARG A 214 -3.55 8.30 7.60
CA ARG A 214 -2.35 9.04 7.20
C ARG A 214 -1.23 8.11 6.75
N LEU A 215 -1.07 6.96 7.40
CA LEU A 215 -0.08 5.97 6.98
C LEU A 215 -0.40 5.43 5.57
N ALA A 216 -1.67 5.09 5.31
CA ALA A 216 -2.12 4.64 3.99
C ALA A 216 -1.90 5.71 2.92
N GLU A 217 -2.18 6.97 3.25
CA GLU A 217 -1.93 8.12 2.39
C GLU A 217 -0.44 8.24 2.04
N TRP A 218 0.47 8.28 3.03
CA TRP A 218 1.91 8.44 2.78
C TRP A 218 2.54 7.26 2.04
N VAL A 219 2.07 6.04 2.30
CA VAL A 219 2.51 4.84 1.58
C VAL A 219 1.99 4.83 0.13
N GLY A 220 0.82 5.42 -0.12
CA GLY A 220 0.23 5.53 -1.46
C GLY A 220 0.83 6.61 -2.35
N HIS A 221 1.58 7.56 -1.78
CA HIS A 221 2.21 8.62 -2.57
C HIS A 221 3.37 8.07 -3.43
N PRO A 222 3.42 8.41 -4.73
CA PRO A 222 4.60 8.16 -5.55
C PRO A 222 5.82 8.85 -4.94
N ASN A 223 6.87 8.07 -4.68
CA ASN A 223 8.11 8.57 -4.12
C ASN A 223 9.22 8.55 -5.18
N ILE A 224 9.79 9.72 -5.44
CA ILE A 224 10.81 9.95 -6.45
C ILE A 224 12.08 9.16 -6.19
N VAL A 225 12.39 8.85 -4.92
CA VAL A 225 13.59 8.06 -4.58
C VAL A 225 13.46 6.59 -4.98
N ASP A 226 12.22 6.10 -5.13
CA ASP A 226 11.97 4.76 -5.61
C ASP A 226 12.20 4.68 -7.14
N LEU A 227 11.96 5.78 -7.84
CA LEU A 227 12.22 5.91 -9.27
C LEU A 227 13.68 6.26 -9.57
N PHE A 228 14.33 7.01 -8.66
CA PHE A 228 15.71 7.49 -8.79
C PHE A 228 16.48 7.25 -7.48
N PRO A 229 17.00 6.02 -7.27
CA PRO A 229 17.60 5.61 -6.00
C PRO A 229 18.78 6.46 -5.51
N TRP A 230 19.49 7.15 -6.41
CA TRP A 230 20.59 8.05 -6.03
C TRP A 230 20.12 9.31 -5.27
N LEU A 231 18.82 9.62 -5.28
CA LEU A 231 18.21 10.70 -4.49
C LEU A 231 17.80 10.28 -3.07
N ARG A 232 18.00 9.01 -2.70
CA ARG A 232 17.55 8.44 -1.41
C ARG A 232 18.12 9.15 -0.18
N TRP A 233 19.33 9.69 -0.28
CA TRP A 233 19.96 10.41 0.84
C TRP A 233 19.28 11.75 1.12
N LEU A 234 18.69 12.38 0.11
CA LEU A 234 18.08 13.71 0.20
C LEU A 234 16.65 13.67 0.79
N ASP A 235 15.89 12.60 0.56
CA ASP A 235 14.45 12.51 0.89
C ASP A 235 13.67 13.77 0.45
N PRO A 236 13.69 14.13 -0.85
CA PRO A 236 13.22 15.44 -1.33
C PRO A 236 11.73 15.70 -1.06
N GLN A 237 10.91 14.66 -0.90
CA GLN A 237 9.48 14.80 -0.56
C GLN A 237 9.21 14.67 0.95
N GLY A 238 10.23 14.38 1.76
CA GLY A 238 10.12 14.14 3.20
C GLY A 238 9.25 12.93 3.56
N LEU A 239 8.95 12.05 2.60
CA LEU A 239 7.99 10.95 2.77
C LEU A 239 8.52 9.88 3.72
N ARG A 240 9.83 9.63 3.71
CA ARG A 240 10.45 8.69 4.65
C ARG A 240 10.26 9.18 6.09
N LYS A 241 10.54 10.46 6.35
CA LYS A 241 10.35 11.07 7.69
C LYS A 241 8.88 11.06 8.13
N LYS A 242 7.95 11.45 7.25
CA LYS A 242 6.50 11.45 7.55
C LYS A 242 5.99 10.05 7.87
N THR A 243 6.35 9.06 7.05
CA THR A 243 5.95 7.67 7.24
C THR A 243 6.53 7.09 8.54
N ALA A 244 7.78 7.42 8.90
CA ALA A 244 8.38 7.03 10.17
C ALA A 244 7.68 7.61 11.40
N GLY A 245 7.25 8.88 11.33
CA GLY A 245 6.47 9.49 12.41
C GLY A 245 5.13 8.81 12.63
N GLU A 246 4.35 8.60 11.55
CA GLU A 246 3.03 7.96 11.67
C GLU A 246 3.10 6.47 12.03
N MET A 247 4.11 5.74 11.52
CA MET A 247 4.35 4.35 11.91
C MET A 247 4.74 4.24 13.40
N TRP A 248 5.55 5.17 13.91
CA TRP A 248 5.88 5.22 15.33
C TRP A 248 4.63 5.44 16.19
N LYS A 249 3.78 6.43 15.84
CA LYS A 249 2.51 6.68 16.55
C LYS A 249 1.61 5.45 16.55
N THR A 250 1.43 4.83 15.38
CA THR A 250 0.63 3.61 15.23
C THR A 250 1.16 2.48 16.12
N THR A 251 2.48 2.29 16.18
CA THR A 251 3.12 1.28 17.03
C THR A 251 2.91 1.57 18.51
N GLN A 252 2.93 2.83 18.95
CA GLN A 252 2.63 3.20 20.34
C GLN A 252 1.19 2.86 20.71
N ILE A 253 0.23 3.16 19.83
CA ILE A 253 -1.19 2.85 20.05
C ILE A 253 -1.40 1.33 20.15
N VAL A 254 -0.85 0.55 19.21
CA VAL A 254 -0.94 -0.92 19.25
C VAL A 254 -0.29 -1.47 20.52
N SER A 255 0.85 -0.91 20.95
CA SER A 255 1.52 -1.31 22.19
C SER A 255 0.67 -1.07 23.43
N ARG A 256 -0.14 0.01 23.47
CA ARG A 256 -1.13 0.24 24.54
C ARG A 256 -2.16 -0.88 24.59
N PHE A 257 -2.76 -1.24 23.44
CA PHE A 257 -3.73 -2.34 23.39
C PHE A 257 -3.16 -3.68 23.85
N VAL A 258 -1.91 -3.99 23.48
CA VAL A 258 -1.21 -5.19 23.95
C VAL A 258 -1.01 -5.14 25.47
N LYS A 259 -0.54 -4.01 26.00
CA LYS A 259 -0.29 -3.83 27.44
C LYS A 259 -1.57 -3.97 28.26
N GLU A 260 -2.66 -3.35 27.81
CA GLU A 260 -3.97 -3.48 28.44
C GLU A 260 -4.43 -4.94 28.48
N ARG A 261 -4.32 -5.67 27.37
CA ARG A 261 -4.67 -7.10 27.32
C ARG A 261 -3.84 -7.94 28.27
N LEU A 262 -2.54 -7.67 28.38
CA LEU A 262 -1.66 -8.38 29.31
C LEU A 262 -2.05 -8.10 30.77
N GLN A 263 -2.43 -6.87 31.10
CA GLN A 263 -2.90 -6.50 32.43
C GLN A 263 -4.25 -7.15 32.77
N GLU A 264 -5.19 -7.22 31.82
CA GLU A 264 -6.46 -7.94 31.98
C GLU A 264 -6.24 -9.41 32.31
N ARG A 265 -5.29 -10.07 31.62
CA ARG A 265 -4.91 -11.47 31.89
C ARG A 265 -4.34 -11.65 33.31
N GLN A 266 -3.45 -10.74 33.73
CA GLN A 266 -2.84 -10.80 35.08
C GLN A 266 -3.87 -10.64 36.20
N ARG A 267 -4.94 -9.88 35.95
CA ARG A 267 -6.05 -9.68 36.90
C ARG A 267 -7.07 -10.82 36.88
N GLY A 268 -6.84 -11.90 36.13
CA GLY A 268 -7.79 -13.02 36.01
C GLY A 268 -9.02 -12.70 35.16
N GLY A 269 -8.94 -11.71 34.27
CA GLY A 269 -10.03 -11.37 33.36
C GLY A 269 -10.38 -12.52 32.40
N PRO A 270 -11.61 -12.55 31.87
CA PRO A 270 -12.05 -13.59 30.94
C PRO A 270 -11.24 -13.53 29.64
N ARG A 271 -10.86 -14.71 29.12
CA ARG A 271 -10.18 -14.81 27.82
C ARG A 271 -11.09 -14.30 26.71
N LYS A 272 -10.54 -13.47 25.83
CA LYS A 272 -11.21 -12.99 24.62
C LYS A 272 -11.04 -14.00 23.49
N ASN A 273 -11.95 -13.99 22.52
CA ASN A 273 -11.86 -14.80 21.31
C ASN A 273 -11.53 -13.90 20.11
N ASP A 274 -10.34 -13.30 20.13
CA ASP A 274 -9.83 -12.41 19.09
C ASP A 274 -8.42 -12.80 18.64
N PHE A 275 -7.95 -12.18 17.57
CA PHE A 275 -6.65 -12.50 16.99
C PHE A 275 -5.48 -12.09 17.90
N LEU A 276 -5.60 -11.02 18.68
CA LEU A 276 -4.56 -10.65 19.65
C LEU A 276 -4.38 -11.74 20.72
N GLU A 277 -5.47 -12.36 21.18
CA GLU A 277 -5.39 -13.47 22.11
C GLU A 277 -4.57 -14.65 21.55
N VAL A 278 -4.75 -14.95 20.25
CA VAL A 278 -3.97 -15.97 19.53
C VAL A 278 -2.49 -15.58 19.49
N LEU A 279 -2.17 -14.35 19.10
CA LEU A 279 -0.79 -13.87 19.00
C LEU A 279 -0.05 -13.97 20.33
N LEU A 280 -0.74 -13.68 21.44
CA LEU A 280 -0.19 -13.72 22.79
C LEU A 280 -0.09 -15.14 23.40
N ARG A 281 -0.39 -16.20 22.64
CA ARG A 281 -0.22 -17.61 23.06
C ARG A 281 1.05 -18.24 22.49
N ILE A 282 1.66 -17.58 21.52
CA ILE A 282 2.87 -18.01 20.83
C ILE A 282 4.06 -17.43 21.57
#